data_AF-A0A1R2C232-F1
#
_entry.id   AF-A0A1R2C232-F1
#
_cell.length_a   1.000
_cell.length_b   1.000
_cell.length_c   1.000
_cell.angle_alpha   90.00
_cell.angle_beta   90.00
_cell.angle_gamma   90.00
#
_symmetry.space_group_name_H-M   'P 1'
#
loop_
_entity.id
_entity.type
_entity.pdbx_description
1 polymer ?
#
loop_
_entity_poly.entity_id
_entity_poly.type
_entity_poly.pdbx_seq_one_letter_code
_entity_poly.pdbx_strand_id
1 'polypeptide(L)'
;MVDLETRCDEAFDQCLAYARSIHDDNNWTVYREDDGLIYSSHSGETDHEVIRGQMIVKKTPEEVFNFLSIPFNKREFDYVLTTLDVIEDFGRTKCIFYQNNLPWPLDPREAVYSEGTHKDPDGT
;
A
#
# COMPACT_ATOMS: atom_id res chain seq x y z
N MET A 1 13.26 24.46 7.29
CA MET A 1 12.88 23.13 7.79
C MET A 1 11.56 22.82 7.13
N VAL A 2 11.47 21.75 6.33
CA VAL A 2 10.20 21.38 5.67
C VAL A 2 9.33 20.69 6.71
N ASP A 3 8.06 21.07 6.78
CA ASP A 3 7.07 20.52 7.71
C ASP A 3 6.78 19.04 7.40
N LEU A 4 6.43 18.27 8.43
CA LEU A 4 6.12 16.84 8.30
C LEU A 4 4.92 16.62 7.38
N GLU A 5 3.90 17.49 7.43
CA GLU A 5 2.74 17.47 6.51
C GLU A 5 3.20 17.51 5.06
N THR A 6 4.09 18.45 4.71
CA THR A 6 4.62 18.59 3.35
C THR A 6 5.38 17.33 2.91
N ARG A 7 6.16 16.71 3.81
CA ARG A 7 6.89 15.46 3.50
C ARG A 7 5.95 14.29 3.28
N CYS A 8 4.89 14.17 4.08
CA CYS A 8 3.87 13.14 3.93
C CYS A 8 3.14 13.28 2.58
N ASP A 9 2.76 14.50 2.22
CA ASP A 9 2.13 14.79 0.94
C ASP A 9 3.06 14.51 -0.25
N GLU A 10 4.32 14.95 -0.20
CA GLU A 10 5.33 14.66 -1.23
C GLU A 10 5.53 13.15 -1.43
N ALA A 11 5.66 12.39 -0.34
CA ALA A 11 5.86 10.94 -0.40
C ALA A 11 4.63 10.21 -0.95
N PHE A 12 3.43 10.65 -0.58
CA PHE A 12 2.18 10.08 -1.09
C PHE A 12 2.04 10.33 -2.60
N ASP A 13 2.28 11.56 -3.05
CA ASP A 13 2.14 11.93 -4.46
C ASP A 13 3.19 11.23 -5.34
N GLN A 14 4.42 11.04 -4.84
CA GLN A 14 5.45 10.23 -5.51
C GLN A 14 5.03 8.76 -5.64
N CYS A 15 4.50 8.17 -4.57
CA CYS A 15 4.01 6.79 -4.58
C CYS A 15 2.85 6.62 -5.58
N LEU A 16 1.90 7.54 -5.59
CA LEU A 16 0.76 7.52 -6.52
C LEU A 16 1.22 7.64 -7.98
N ALA A 17 2.15 8.56 -8.27
CA ALA A 17 2.71 8.73 -9.61
C ALA A 17 3.44 7.47 -10.09
N TYR A 18 4.24 6.85 -9.21
CA TYR A 18 4.94 5.60 -9.51
C TYR A 18 3.98 4.43 -9.73
N ALA A 19 3.00 4.25 -8.85
CA ALA A 19 2.00 3.18 -8.99
C ALA A 19 1.26 3.28 -10.32
N ARG A 20 0.89 4.50 -10.75
CA ARG A 20 0.26 4.75 -12.05
C ARG A 20 1.19 4.45 -13.24
N SER A 21 2.47 4.82 -13.15
CA SER A 21 3.40 4.63 -14.28
C SER A 21 3.66 3.16 -14.61
N ILE A 22 3.58 2.27 -13.62
CA ILE A 22 3.81 0.83 -13.80
C ILE A 22 2.52 0.01 -13.94
N HIS A 23 1.35 0.60 -13.66
CA HIS A 23 0.08 -0.15 -13.61
C HIS A 23 -0.25 -0.80 -14.96
N ASP A 24 -0.15 -0.02 -16.03
CA ASP A 24 -0.47 -0.40 -17.41
C ASP A 24 0.74 -0.98 -18.18
N ASP A 25 1.87 -1.23 -17.50
CA ASP A 25 2.99 -1.92 -18.11
C ASP A 25 2.56 -3.37 -18.46
N ASN A 26 3.03 -3.90 -19.60
CA ASN A 26 2.76 -5.27 -20.02
C ASN A 26 3.87 -6.26 -19.60
N ASN A 27 4.96 -5.77 -18.99
CA ASN A 27 6.12 -6.57 -18.60
C ASN A 27 5.98 -7.26 -17.22
N TRP A 28 4.74 -7.47 -16.75
CA TRP A 28 4.50 -8.20 -15.51
C TRP A 28 4.65 -9.70 -15.72
N THR A 29 5.40 -10.35 -14.84
CA THR A 29 5.55 -11.81 -14.83
C THR A 29 4.65 -12.40 -13.76
N VAL A 30 3.66 -13.20 -14.14
CA VAL A 30 2.84 -13.97 -13.20
C VAL A 30 3.67 -15.10 -12.61
N TYR A 31 3.76 -15.18 -11.28
CA TYR A 31 4.54 -16.21 -10.59
C TYR A 31 3.71 -17.08 -9.64
N ARG A 32 2.47 -16.68 -9.31
CA ARG A 32 1.55 -17.48 -8.49
C ARG A 32 0.10 -17.11 -8.77
N GLU A 33 -0.78 -18.11 -8.77
CA GLU A 33 -2.23 -17.96 -8.70
C GLU A 33 -2.75 -18.78 -7.52
N ASP A 34 -3.64 -18.20 -6.71
CA ASP A 34 -4.19 -18.85 -5.52
C ASP A 34 -5.60 -18.34 -5.23
N ASP A 35 -6.60 -19.23 -5.20
CA ASP A 35 -8.01 -18.90 -4.93
C ASP A 35 -8.55 -17.65 -5.67
N GLY A 36 -8.15 -17.47 -6.93
CA GLY A 36 -8.58 -16.34 -7.78
C GLY A 36 -7.80 -15.04 -7.58
N LEU A 37 -6.76 -15.05 -6.74
CA LEU A 37 -5.76 -13.99 -6.61
C LEU A 37 -4.55 -14.30 -7.50
N ILE A 38 -4.21 -13.35 -8.37
CA ILE A 38 -3.07 -13.42 -9.30
C ILE A 38 -1.94 -12.57 -8.73
N TYR A 39 -0.78 -13.20 -8.52
CA TYR A 39 0.44 -12.52 -8.07
C TYR A 39 1.42 -12.39 -9.24
N SER A 40 1.84 -11.15 -9.49
CA SER A 40 2.79 -10.81 -10.55
C SER A 40 3.93 -9.95 -10.02
N SER A 41 5.11 -10.06 -10.63
CA SER A 41 6.28 -9.21 -10.35
C SER A 41 6.69 -8.37 -11.56
N HIS A 42 7.35 -7.25 -11.29
CA HIS A 42 7.93 -6.34 -12.28
C HIS A 42 9.25 -5.77 -11.74
N SER A 43 10.21 -5.55 -12.63
CA SER A 43 11.51 -4.95 -12.27
C SER A 43 11.33 -3.49 -11.88
N GLY A 44 11.49 -3.17 -10.60
CA GLY A 44 11.37 -1.79 -10.10
C GLY A 44 12.53 -0.88 -10.53
N GLU A 45 12.47 0.38 -10.13
CA GLU A 45 13.58 1.34 -10.32
C GLU A 45 14.79 1.04 -9.42
N THR A 46 14.60 0.17 -8.43
CA THR A 46 15.62 -0.26 -7.48
C THR A 46 15.97 -1.73 -7.71
N ASP A 47 16.96 -2.24 -6.98
CA ASP A 47 17.31 -3.67 -6.99
C ASP A 47 16.21 -4.58 -6.41
N HIS A 48 15.09 -4.00 -5.96
CA HIS A 48 13.93 -4.72 -5.45
C HIS A 48 12.82 -4.85 -6.49
N GLU A 49 12.26 -6.05 -6.59
CA GLU A 49 11.09 -6.32 -7.41
C GLU A 49 9.85 -5.61 -6.85
N VAL A 50 9.01 -5.11 -7.75
CA VAL A 50 7.66 -4.67 -7.41
C VAL A 50 6.72 -5.86 -7.48
N ILE A 51 5.89 -6.02 -6.45
CA ILE A 51 4.92 -7.11 -6.37
C ILE A 51 3.51 -6.52 -6.49
N ARG A 52 2.67 -7.15 -7.30
CA ARG A 52 1.25 -6.82 -7.46
C ARG A 52 0.39 -8.06 -7.23
N GLY A 53 -0.69 -7.89 -6.45
CA GLY A 53 -1.76 -8.86 -6.30
C GLY A 53 -3.05 -8.33 -6.92
N GLN A 54 -3.73 -9.13 -7.74
CA GLN A 54 -4.98 -8.76 -8.41
C GLN A 54 -6.06 -9.82 -8.18
N MET A 55 -7.25 -9.40 -7.77
CA MET A 55 -8.41 -10.28 -7.62
C MET A 55 -9.70 -9.55 -7.98
N ILE A 56 -10.73 -10.32 -8.35
CA ILE A 56 -12.08 -9.81 -8.55
C ILE A 56 -12.89 -10.08 -7.28
N VAL A 57 -13.37 -9.01 -6.64
CA VAL A 57 -14.21 -9.09 -5.45
C VAL A 57 -15.67 -8.73 -5.77
N LYS A 58 -16.62 -9.32 -5.03
CA LYS A 58 -18.06 -9.01 -5.13
C LYS A 58 -18.44 -7.79 -4.27
N LYS A 59 -17.64 -6.73 -4.34
CA LYS A 59 -17.79 -5.47 -3.59
C LYS A 59 -17.64 -4.29 -4.53
N THR A 60 -18.33 -3.18 -4.25
CA THR A 60 -18.14 -1.97 -5.05
C THR A 60 -16.78 -1.33 -4.74
N PRO A 61 -16.19 -0.57 -5.68
CA PRO A 61 -14.96 0.18 -5.40
C PRO A 61 -15.07 1.07 -4.17
N GLU A 62 -16.23 1.68 -3.93
CA GLU A 62 -16.50 2.52 -2.76
C GLU A 62 -16.51 1.71 -1.46
N GLU A 63 -17.11 0.51 -1.44
CA GLU A 63 -17.05 -0.37 -0.26
C GLU A 63 -15.60 -0.77 0.07
N VAL A 64 -14.82 -1.14 -0.95
CA VAL A 64 -13.41 -1.52 -0.78
C VAL A 64 -12.60 -0.32 -0.29
N PHE A 65 -12.78 0.85 -0.90
CA PHE A 65 -12.12 2.09 -0.52
C PHE A 65 -12.44 2.50 0.92
N ASN A 66 -13.71 2.50 1.31
CA ASN A 66 -14.13 2.86 2.67
C ASN A 66 -13.56 1.90 3.72
N PHE A 67 -13.42 0.62 3.37
CA PHE A 67 -12.80 -0.36 4.26
C PHE A 67 -11.28 -0.15 4.38
N LEU A 68 -10.57 0.04 3.26
CA LEU A 68 -9.11 0.16 3.26
C LEU A 68 -8.58 1.53 3.73
N SER A 69 -9.39 2.59 3.59
CA SER A 69 -9.03 3.96 4.02
C SER A 69 -9.00 4.16 5.53
N ILE A 70 -9.46 3.18 6.30
CA ILE A 70 -9.38 3.15 7.76
C ILE A 70 -8.14 2.32 8.13
N PRO A 71 -7.03 2.93 8.57
CA PRO A 71 -5.77 2.21 8.79
C PRO A 71 -5.92 1.02 9.76
N PHE A 72 -6.77 1.17 10.78
CA PHE A 72 -6.99 0.15 11.80
C PHE A 72 -7.69 -1.11 11.28
N ASN A 73 -8.42 -1.04 10.16
CA ASN A 73 -9.01 -2.23 9.54
C ASN A 73 -7.94 -3.21 9.04
N LYS A 74 -6.69 -2.74 8.86
CA LYS A 74 -5.53 -3.60 8.55
C LYS A 74 -5.36 -4.74 9.55
N ARG A 75 -5.76 -4.55 10.82
CA ARG A 75 -5.73 -5.59 11.87
C ARG A 75 -6.65 -6.78 11.57
N GLU A 76 -7.65 -6.63 10.70
CA GLU A 76 -8.54 -7.73 10.33
C GLU A 76 -7.91 -8.72 9.35
N PHE A 77 -6.87 -8.31 8.60
CA PHE A 77 -6.32 -9.12 7.52
C PHE A 77 -4.79 -9.21 7.49
N ASP A 78 -4.06 -8.36 8.21
CA ASP A 78 -2.61 -8.45 8.34
C ASP A 78 -2.23 -9.28 9.59
N TYR A 79 -2.09 -10.59 9.39
CA TYR A 79 -1.81 -11.54 10.47
C TYR A 79 -0.40 -11.41 11.07
N VAL A 80 0.51 -10.68 10.42
CA VAL A 80 1.87 -10.45 10.93
C VAL A 80 2.01 -9.09 11.63
N LEU A 81 0.99 -8.24 11.53
CA LEU A 81 0.95 -6.94 12.19
C LEU A 81 1.01 -7.07 13.71
N THR A 82 1.90 -6.30 14.32
CA THR A 82 2.05 -6.20 15.79
C THR A 82 1.60 -4.85 16.31
N THR A 83 2.07 -3.77 15.67
CA THR A 83 1.77 -2.39 16.06
C THR A 83 1.39 -1.59 14.83
N LEU A 84 0.29 -0.84 14.93
CA LEU A 84 -0.12 0.16 13.94
C LEU A 84 -0.66 1.37 14.67
N ASP A 85 0.04 2.49 14.53
CA ASP A 85 -0.28 3.77 15.16
C ASP A 85 -0.29 4.90 14.14
N VAL A 86 -1.24 5.81 14.28
CA VAL A 86 -1.25 7.09 13.56
C VAL A 86 -0.40 8.07 14.36
N ILE A 87 0.78 8.41 13.85
CA ILE A 87 1.69 9.39 14.46
C ILE A 87 1.06 10.78 14.36
N GLU A 88 0.64 11.15 13.14
CA GLU A 88 -0.15 12.36 12.90
C GLU A 88 -1.16 12.21 11.75
N ASP A 89 -2.24 12.99 11.83
CA ASP A 89 -3.31 13.06 10.83
C ASP A 89 -3.45 14.49 10.28
N PHE A 90 -3.09 14.67 9.01
CA PHE A 90 -3.17 15.95 8.29
C PHE A 90 -4.47 16.05 7.45
N GLY A 91 -5.43 15.15 7.65
CA GLY A 91 -6.67 15.08 6.90
C GLY A 91 -6.52 14.40 5.53
N ARG A 92 -5.65 14.92 4.66
CA ARG A 92 -5.38 14.32 3.34
C ARG A 92 -4.49 13.07 3.46
N THR A 93 -3.41 13.21 4.22
CA THR A 93 -2.42 12.16 4.48
C THR A 93 -2.26 11.95 5.98
N LYS A 94 -1.81 10.76 6.34
CA LYS A 94 -1.51 10.33 7.70
C LYS A 94 -0.07 9.82 7.74
N CYS A 95 0.63 10.13 8.82
CA CYS A 95 1.92 9.52 9.12
C CYS A 95 1.68 8.28 9.97
N ILE A 96 2.01 7.09 9.46
CA ILE A 96 1.73 5.81 10.11
C ILE A 96 3.03 5.17 10.59
N PHE A 97 3.04 4.73 11.84
CA PHE A 97 4.01 3.77 12.34
C PHE A 97 3.45 2.35 12.20
N TYR A 98 4.23 1.45 11.63
CA TYR A 98 3.86 0.05 11.42
C TYR A 98 4.99 -0.87 11.87
N GLN A 99 4.64 -1.94 12.56
CA GLN A 99 5.57 -2.98 12.97
C GLN A 99 4.98 -4.37 12.73
N ASN A 100 5.78 -5.30 12.21
CA ASN A 100 5.36 -6.68 11.99
C ASN A 100 6.38 -7.72 12.50
N ASN A 101 5.86 -8.90 12.84
CA ASN A 101 6.66 -10.08 13.14
C ASN A 101 6.72 -10.98 11.91
N LEU A 102 7.90 -11.07 11.30
CA LEU A 102 8.09 -11.91 10.13
C LEU A 102 8.36 -13.37 10.50
N PRO A 103 8.04 -14.33 9.62
CA PRO A 103 8.40 -15.72 9.84
C PRO A 103 9.92 -15.91 9.98
N TRP A 104 10.33 -16.71 10.95
CA TRP A 104 11.74 -17.08 11.14
C TRP A 104 12.33 -17.65 9.83
N PRO A 105 13.57 -17.27 9.43
CA PRO A 105 14.60 -16.56 10.19
C PRO A 105 14.60 -15.04 10.02
N LEU A 106 13.52 -14.44 9.51
CA LEU A 106 13.47 -12.99 9.32
C LEU A 106 13.21 -12.29 10.65
N ASP A 107 14.00 -11.25 10.93
CA ASP A 107 13.76 -10.37 12.07
C ASP A 107 12.49 -9.53 11.86
N PRO A 108 11.78 -9.17 12.95
CA PRO A 108 10.70 -8.18 12.92
C PRO A 108 11.14 -6.89 12.23
N ARG A 109 10.21 -6.24 11.53
CA ARG A 109 10.49 -4.96 10.85
C ARG A 109 9.57 -3.87 11.32
N GLU A 110 10.08 -2.66 11.25
CA GLU A 110 9.34 -1.42 11.49
C GLU A 110 9.43 -0.50 10.28
N ALA A 111 8.38 0.28 10.06
CA ALA A 111 8.30 1.26 9.00
C ALA A 111 7.52 2.50 9.48
N VAL A 112 7.97 3.67 9.03
CA VAL A 112 7.19 4.90 9.08
C VAL A 112 6.87 5.30 7.64
N TYR A 113 5.60 5.45 7.33
CA TYR A 113 5.17 5.75 5.96
C TYR A 113 4.01 6.76 5.92
N SER A 114 3.84 7.38 4.76
CA SER A 114 2.69 8.24 4.47
C SER A 114 1.56 7.39 3.89
N GLU A 115 0.38 7.49 4.47
CA GLU A 115 -0.84 6.84 3.98
C GLU A 115 -1.87 7.92 3.62
N GLY A 116 -2.51 7.78 2.48
CA GLY A 116 -3.50 8.75 2.02
C GLY A 116 -4.48 8.11 1.06
N THR A 117 -5.55 8.84 0.79
CA THR A 117 -6.55 8.43 -0.18
C THR A 117 -6.71 9.49 -1.26
N HIS A 118 -6.69 9.05 -2.52
CA HIS A 118 -6.97 9.90 -3.66
C HIS A 118 -8.06 9.26 -4.51
N LYS A 119 -9.13 10.01 -4.78
CA LYS A 119 -10.14 9.59 -5.74
C LYS A 119 -9.69 10.04 -7.13
N ASP A 120 -9.54 9.09 -8.04
CA ASP A 120 -9.20 9.42 -9.42
C ASP A 120 -10.33 10.28 -10.04
N PRO A 121 -10.04 11.46 -10.60
CA PRO A 121 -11.05 12.29 -11.25
C PRO A 121 -11.82 11.56 -12.36
N ASP A 122 -11.19 10.59 -13.01
CA ASP A 122 -11.78 9.86 -14.14
C ASP A 122 -12.60 8.61 -13.71
N GLY A 123 -12.56 8.25 -12.42
CA GLY A 123 -13.37 7.17 -11.86
C GLY A 123 -12.97 5.75 -12.28
N THR A 124 -11.80 5.57 -12.90
CA THR A 124 -11.13 4.28 -13.11
C THR A 124 -10.35 3.84 -11.89
#